data_AF-A0A939QJI7-F1
#
_entry.id   AF-A0A939QJI7-F1
#
_cell.length_a   1.000
_cell.length_b   1.000
_cell.length_c   1.000
_cell.angle_alpha   90.00
_cell.angle_beta   90.00
_cell.angle_gamma   90.00
#
_symmetry.space_group_name_H-M   'P 1'
#
loop_
_entity.id
_entity.type
_entity.pdbx_description
1 polymer ?
#
loop_
_entity_poly.entity_id
_entity_poly.type
_entity_poly.pdbx_seq_one_letter_code
_entity_poly.pdbx_strand_id
1 'polypeptide(L)'
;MARGPEPKDQAELTGDADSAWQALSAALATKKPPCIGESRFIPDELSQPQQAELAVICAGCPILSQCSDFAGQVAPYRSAGFWAGSSRGRHARGDYKRRREVAA
;
A
#
# COMPACT_ATOMS: atom_id res chain seq x y z
N MET A 1 0.17 -25.95 -33.84
CA MET A 1 -0.99 -25.47 -33.04
C MET A 1 -0.47 -25.02 -31.69
N ALA A 2 -0.32 -23.71 -31.50
CA ALA A 2 0.25 -23.12 -30.29
C ALA A 2 -0.78 -23.15 -29.15
N ARG A 3 -0.43 -23.75 -28.01
CA ARG A 3 -1.15 -23.57 -26.73
C ARG A 3 -0.32 -22.61 -25.89
N GLY A 4 -0.52 -21.31 -26.09
CA GLY A 4 -0.01 -20.28 -25.20
C GLY A 4 -0.70 -20.37 -23.83
N PRO A 5 -0.01 -20.05 -22.73
CA PRO A 5 -0.59 -20.11 -21.38
C PRO A 5 -1.75 -19.10 -21.21
N GLU A 6 -2.80 -19.53 -20.50
CA GLU A 6 -4.06 -18.80 -20.31
C GLU A 6 -3.88 -17.46 -19.56
N PRO A 7 -4.48 -16.35 -20.04
CA PRO A 7 -4.30 -15.00 -19.48
C PRO A 7 -5.32 -14.69 -18.36
N LYS A 8 -5.39 -15.51 -17.30
CA LYS A 8 -6.38 -15.33 -16.22
C LYS A 8 -5.83 -14.67 -14.95
N ASP A 9 -4.51 -14.62 -14.81
CA ASP A 9 -3.82 -14.02 -13.64
C ASP A 9 -3.00 -12.77 -13.96
N GLN A 10 -2.93 -12.36 -15.24
CA GLN A 10 -2.12 -11.22 -15.70
C GLN A 10 -2.92 -9.93 -15.92
N ALA A 11 -4.26 -9.99 -15.85
CA ALA A 11 -5.09 -8.80 -15.80
C ALA A 11 -5.34 -8.41 -14.33
N GLU A 12 -5.34 -7.11 -14.04
CA GLU A 12 -5.61 -6.44 -12.74
C GLU A 12 -4.40 -5.80 -12.04
N LEU A 13 -3.30 -5.56 -12.76
CA LEU A 13 -2.66 -4.24 -12.68
C LEU A 13 -3.16 -3.51 -13.92
N THR A 14 -4.05 -2.53 -13.74
CA THR A 14 -4.46 -1.66 -14.86
C THR A 14 -3.21 -0.90 -15.33
N GLY A 15 -3.15 -0.47 -16.60
CA GLY A 15 -1.99 0.28 -17.12
C GLY A 15 -1.64 1.52 -16.28
N ASP A 16 -2.61 2.04 -15.51
CA ASP A 16 -2.45 3.10 -14.51
C ASP A 16 -1.61 2.66 -13.30
N ALA A 17 -1.78 1.43 -12.82
CA ALA A 17 -0.99 0.86 -11.72
C ALA A 17 0.47 0.64 -12.14
N ASP A 18 0.71 0.17 -13.36
CA ASP A 18 2.07 0.04 -13.92
C ASP A 18 2.75 1.40 -14.07
N SER A 19 2.02 2.41 -14.57
CA SER A 19 2.53 3.78 -14.71
C SER A 19 2.85 4.40 -13.34
N ALA A 20 1.96 4.21 -12.35
CA ALA A 20 2.19 4.65 -10.98
C ALA A 20 3.37 3.93 -10.31
N TRP A 21 3.54 2.63 -10.58
CA TRP A 21 4.70 1.86 -10.11
C TRP A 21 6.01 2.39 -10.69
N GLN A 22 6.04 2.74 -11.98
CA GLN A 22 7.24 3.33 -12.59
C GLN A 22 7.59 4.68 -11.96
N ALA A 23 6.61 5.54 -11.74
CA ALA A 23 6.82 6.84 -11.08
C ALA A 23 7.34 6.66 -9.63
N LEU A 24 6.75 5.73 -8.88
CA LEU A 24 7.20 5.38 -7.54
C LEU A 24 8.62 4.79 -7.54
N SER A 25 8.92 3.88 -8.47
CA SER A 25 10.24 3.24 -8.59
C SER A 25 11.33 4.26 -8.92
N ALA A 26 11.06 5.21 -9.82
CA ALA A 26 11.98 6.30 -10.11
C ALA A 26 12.21 7.21 -8.89
N ALA A 27 11.16 7.48 -8.11
CA ALA A 27 11.25 8.24 -6.88
C ALA A 27 12.05 7.49 -5.79
N LEU A 28 11.89 6.17 -5.67
CA LEU A 28 12.65 5.32 -4.75
C LEU A 28 14.14 5.24 -5.13
N ALA A 29 14.47 5.29 -6.43
CA ALA A 29 15.84 5.29 -6.91
C ALA A 29 16.59 6.60 -6.57
N THR A 30 15.87 7.71 -6.41
CA THR A 30 16.44 9.05 -6.21
C THR A 30 16.32 9.55 -4.77
N LYS A 31 15.28 9.12 -4.04
CA LYS A 31 14.99 9.55 -2.68
C LYS A 31 14.87 8.33 -1.78
N LYS A 32 15.59 8.34 -0.66
CA LYS A 32 15.50 7.31 0.36
C LYS A 32 14.31 7.63 1.29
N PRO A 33 13.18 6.88 1.23
CA PRO A 33 12.08 7.12 2.14
C PRO A 33 12.44 6.64 3.55
N PRO A 34 11.84 7.21 4.61
CA PRO A 34 12.11 6.80 5.98
C PRO A 34 11.59 5.39 6.30
N CYS A 35 10.71 4.82 5.47
CA CYS A 35 10.18 3.47 5.67
C CYS A 35 11.09 2.35 5.12
N ILE A 36 12.18 2.66 4.40
CA ILE A 36 13.03 1.63 3.79
C ILE A 36 13.85 0.89 4.86
N GLY A 37 13.75 -0.44 4.88
CA GLY A 37 14.44 -1.28 5.87
C GLY A 37 13.81 -1.25 7.27
N GLU A 38 12.68 -0.57 7.44
CA GLU A 38 11.95 -0.52 8.70
C GLU A 38 10.90 -1.63 8.74
N SER A 39 11.16 -2.67 9.54
CA SER A 39 10.24 -3.79 9.73
C SER A 39 8.89 -3.39 10.33
N ARG A 40 8.73 -2.15 10.80
CA ARG A 40 7.48 -1.59 11.33
C ARG A 40 6.42 -1.30 10.25
N PHE A 41 6.81 -1.19 8.97
CA PHE A 41 5.91 -0.95 7.85
C PHE A 41 5.42 -2.23 7.15
N ILE A 42 6.02 -3.37 7.49
CA ILE A 42 5.76 -4.70 6.93
C ILE A 42 4.61 -5.47 7.61
N PRO A 43 4.27 -5.30 8.91
CA PRO A 43 3.32 -6.18 9.58
C PRO A 43 1.94 -6.14 8.93
N ASP A 44 1.32 -7.33 8.82
CA ASP A 44 -0.06 -7.47 8.32
C ASP A 44 -1.09 -6.84 9.27
N GLU A 45 -0.75 -6.77 10.56
CA GLU A 45 -1.60 -6.21 11.60
C GLU A 45 -0.84 -5.11 12.36
N LEU A 46 -1.42 -3.91 12.37
CA LEU A 46 -0.94 -2.77 13.12
C LEU A 46 -2.05 -2.30 14.04
N SER A 47 -1.77 -2.13 15.32
CA SER A 47 -2.71 -1.50 16.25
C SER A 47 -2.96 -0.03 15.86
N GLN A 48 -4.10 0.54 16.25
CA GLN A 48 -4.41 1.95 15.99
C GLN A 48 -3.30 2.93 16.43
N PRO A 49 -2.69 2.82 17.63
CA PRO A 49 -1.59 3.72 17.99
C PRO A 49 -0.37 3.56 17.07
N GLN A 50 -0.02 2.33 16.68
CA GLN A 50 1.06 2.09 15.72
C GLN A 50 0.75 2.68 14.34
N GLN A 51 -0.49 2.55 13.86
CA GLN A 51 -0.91 3.19 12.61
C GLN A 51 -0.77 4.71 12.67
N ALA A 52 -1.14 5.34 13.80
CA ALA A 52 -1.00 6.77 13.99
C ALA A 52 0.47 7.22 13.97
N GLU A 53 1.36 6.49 14.65
CA GLU A 53 2.80 6.77 14.62
C GLU A 53 3.39 6.65 13.20
N LEU A 54 3.06 5.58 12.48
CA LEU A 54 3.53 5.38 11.12
C LEU A 54 2.94 6.40 10.13
N ALA A 55 1.71 6.86 10.36
CA ALA A 55 1.10 7.92 9.57
C ALA A 55 1.89 9.23 9.66
N VAL A 56 2.41 9.58 10.85
CA VAL A 56 3.28 10.76 11.04
C VAL A 56 4.56 10.63 10.21
N ILE A 57 5.18 9.44 10.20
CA ILE A 57 6.38 9.18 9.39
C ILE A 57 6.06 9.28 7.90
N CYS A 58 4.92 8.73 7.47
CA CYS A 58 4.45 8.84 6.08
C CYS A 58 4.18 10.30 5.68
N ALA A 59 3.62 11.13 6.57
CA ALA A 59 3.33 12.54 6.30
C ALA A 59 4.59 13.36 5.97
N GLY A 60 5.74 12.99 6.55
CA GLY A 60 7.04 13.61 6.24
C GLY A 60 7.77 13.00 5.03
N CYS A 61 7.19 12.00 4.37
CA CYS A 61 7.88 11.25 3.32
C CYS A 61 7.92 12.03 1.99
N PRO A 62 9.11 12.22 1.37
CA PRO A 62 9.24 13.02 0.15
C PRO A 62 8.73 12.32 -1.12
N ILE A 63 8.29 11.06 -1.00
CA ILE A 63 7.66 10.27 -2.06
C ILE A 63 6.21 9.90 -1.72
N LEU A 64 5.60 10.57 -0.71
CA LEU A 64 4.26 10.27 -0.24
C LEU A 64 3.23 10.30 -1.37
N SER A 65 3.30 11.30 -2.26
CA SER A 65 2.38 11.42 -3.40
C SER A 65 2.44 10.20 -4.30
N GLN A 66 3.64 9.81 -4.76
CA GLN A 66 3.82 8.66 -5.64
C GLN A 66 3.43 7.35 -4.94
N CYS A 67 3.70 7.25 -3.63
CA CYS A 67 3.28 6.12 -2.81
C CYS A 67 1.75 6.02 -2.73
N SER A 68 1.07 7.17 -2.55
CA SER A 68 -0.39 7.26 -2.50
C SER A 68 -1.02 6.93 -3.84
N ASP A 69 -0.46 7.44 -4.94
CA ASP A 69 -0.95 7.18 -6.29
C ASP A 69 -0.88 5.69 -6.62
N PHE A 70 0.28 5.05 -6.43
CA PHE A 70 0.42 3.61 -6.65
C PHE A 70 -0.51 2.81 -5.74
N ALA A 71 -0.55 3.13 -4.45
CA ALA A 71 -1.44 2.46 -3.52
C ALA A 71 -2.91 2.63 -3.94
N GLY A 72 -3.33 3.80 -4.43
CA GLY A 72 -4.68 4.05 -4.92
C GLY A 72 -5.08 3.17 -6.09
N GLN A 73 -4.13 2.81 -6.95
CA GLN A 73 -4.36 1.94 -8.12
C GLN A 73 -4.31 0.44 -7.79
N VAL A 74 -3.65 0.05 -6.70
CA VAL A 74 -3.56 -1.35 -6.27
C VAL A 74 -4.69 -1.70 -5.32
N ALA A 75 -5.39 -2.80 -5.61
CA ALA A 75 -6.43 -3.30 -4.73
C ALA A 75 -5.88 -3.57 -3.31
N PRO A 76 -6.59 -3.16 -2.23
CA PRO A 76 -6.08 -3.25 -0.85
C PRO A 76 -5.74 -4.67 -0.36
N TYR A 77 -6.22 -5.71 -1.03
CA TYR A 77 -5.93 -7.12 -0.71
C TYR A 77 -4.72 -7.68 -1.47
N ARG A 78 -4.21 -6.98 -2.48
CA ARG A 78 -2.98 -7.34 -3.23
C ARG A 78 -1.72 -6.69 -2.65
N SER A 79 -1.87 -5.77 -1.70
CA SER A 79 -0.77 -5.11 -0.99
C SER A 79 -0.94 -5.33 0.51
N ALA A 80 0.14 -5.72 1.19
CA ALA A 80 0.20 -5.91 2.64
C ALA A 80 1.11 -4.85 3.27
N GLY A 81 0.88 -4.55 4.55
CA GLY A 81 1.66 -3.58 5.32
C GLY A 81 1.09 -2.16 5.30
N PHE A 82 1.95 -1.17 5.55
CA PHE A 82 1.54 0.23 5.69
C PHE A 82 2.04 1.07 4.51
N TRP A 83 1.09 1.63 3.75
CA TRP A 83 1.32 2.34 2.50
C TRP A 83 0.67 3.71 2.55
N ALA A 84 1.43 4.76 2.19
CA ALA A 84 0.93 6.12 2.06
C ALA A 84 0.08 6.61 3.26
N GLY A 85 0.46 6.24 4.49
CA GLY A 85 -0.29 6.62 5.70
C GLY A 85 -1.47 5.71 6.05
N SER A 86 -1.64 4.56 5.39
CA SER A 86 -2.76 3.64 5.60
C SER A 86 -2.32 2.18 5.65
N SER A 87 -2.90 1.41 6.59
CA SER A 87 -2.72 -0.05 6.63
C SER A 87 -3.50 -0.73 5.52
N ARG A 88 -2.88 -1.74 4.89
CA ARG A 88 -3.42 -2.55 3.80
C ARG A 88 -3.21 -4.04 4.08
N GLY A 89 -4.01 -4.87 3.44
CA GLY A 89 -4.03 -6.32 3.66
C GLY A 89 -5.40 -6.87 4.02
N ARG A 90 -5.48 -8.19 4.21
CA ARG A 90 -6.74 -8.95 4.41
C ARG A 90 -7.56 -8.47 5.62
N HIS A 91 -6.93 -7.86 6.62
CA HIS A 91 -7.59 -7.44 7.86
C HIS A 91 -7.96 -5.95 7.90
N ALA A 92 -7.59 -5.14 6.90
CA ALA A 92 -8.00 -3.73 6.83
C ALA A 92 -9.54 -3.55 6.80
N ARG A 93 -10.28 -4.56 6.33
CA ARG A 93 -11.76 -4.56 6.36
C ARG A 93 -12.37 -4.87 7.74
N GLY A 94 -11.61 -5.46 8.66
CA GLY A 94 -12.10 -5.84 10.00
C GLY A 94 -12.19 -4.66 10.96
N ASP A 95 -11.30 -3.68 10.83
CA ASP A 95 -11.23 -2.51 11.72
C ASP A 95 -12.37 -1.51 11.49
N TYR A 96 -12.92 -1.43 10.27
CA TYR A 96 -14.05 -0.55 9.96
C TYR A 96 -15.32 -0.90 10.77
N LYS A 97 -15.59 -2.20 11.00
CA LYS A 97 -16.75 -2.62 11.81
C LYS A 97 -16.61 -2.21 13.27
N ARG A 98 -15.43 -2.37 13.88
CA ARG A 98 -15.19 -1.99 15.29
C ARG A 98 -15.23 -0.48 15.51
N ARG A 99 -14.75 0.34 14.57
CA ARG A 99 -14.85 1.81 14.68
C ARG A 99 -16.29 2.34 14.62
N ARG A 100 -17.21 1.65 13.93
CA ARG A 100 -18.63 2.03 13.90
C ARG A 100 -19.35 1.69 15.21
N GLU A 101 -18.92 0.64 15.91
CA GLU A 101 -19.55 0.20 17.17
C GLU A 101 -19.08 1.01 18.40
N VAL A 102 -17.85 1.53 18.41
CA VAL A 102 -17.36 2.38 19.52
C VAL A 102 -17.85 3.84 19.41
N ALA A 103 -18.38 4.24 18.24
CA ALA A 103 -18.94 5.57 17.99
C ALA A 103 -20.47 5.63 18.13
N ALA A 104 -21.11 4.56 18.64
CA ALA A 104 -22.53 4.46 18.93
C ALA A 104 -22.77 4.38 20.44
#